data_AF-A0A1X6NYA0-F1
#
_entry.id   AF-A0A1X6NYA0-F1
#
_cell.length_a   1.000
_cell.length_b   1.000
_cell.length_c   1.000
_cell.angle_alpha   90.00
_cell.angle_beta   90.00
_cell.angle_gamma   90.00
#
_symmetry.space_group_name_H-M   'P 1'
#
loop_
_entity.id
_entity.type
_entity.pdbx_description
1 polymer ?
#
loop_
_entity_poly.entity_id
_entity_poly.type
_entity_poly.pdbx_seq_one_letter_code
_entity_poly.pdbx_strand_id
1 'polypeptide(L)'
;MTIVRASGALTLFNALRLTPRGEAALSTLGPITTVVRLGGRHGADDEYYRRVHGAALAAVDDMRLADGAAAVDLRLTNTVAGLGDYFALSALPIPAAAVVVLPTPTPEAVVYLPHHGPPGGLLLTADALVVRPARRGAVAPQHARLHAAATRLGVAPAAAVRLHPDWWRAQVEGGVDVAALRAAYVRVKAWGAGGLLSARGDAWLPDGGGVAVVEGIAGAVTVGMPVTGPRHKPWERGAAKDAGRRRLLSGGAPRRRDRGRRAAGPYAERSTPL
;
A
#
# COMPACT_ATOMS: atom_id res chain seq x y z
N MET A 1 3.60 -11.02 9.66
CA MET A 1 4.41 -10.67 10.84
C MET A 1 5.84 -11.13 10.66
N THR A 2 6.81 -10.25 10.89
CA THR A 2 8.24 -10.56 10.99
C THR A 2 8.74 -10.17 12.37
N ILE A 3 9.57 -11.01 13.00
CA ILE A 3 10.17 -10.74 14.31
C ILE A 3 11.65 -10.45 14.09
N VAL A 4 12.12 -9.29 14.54
CA VAL A 4 13.54 -8.93 14.51
C VAL A 4 14.03 -8.81 15.95
N ARG A 5 15.12 -9.51 16.26
CA ARG A 5 15.79 -9.42 17.55
C ARG A 5 17.05 -8.58 17.42
N ALA A 6 17.12 -7.47 18.15
CA ALA A 6 18.29 -6.60 18.19
C ALA A 6 18.49 -6.11 19.63
N SER A 7 19.75 -6.00 20.06
CA SER A 7 20.11 -5.48 21.39
C SER A 7 19.34 -6.12 22.55
N GLY A 8 19.01 -7.41 22.44
CA GLY A 8 18.28 -8.17 23.47
C GLY A 8 16.75 -8.00 23.47
N ALA A 9 16.18 -7.17 22.59
CA ALA A 9 14.75 -6.91 22.50
C ALA A 9 14.16 -7.31 21.14
N LEU A 10 12.83 -7.44 21.07
CA LEU A 10 12.09 -7.80 19.87
C LEU A 10 11.33 -6.61 19.29
N THR A 11 11.50 -6.42 17.99
CA THR A 11 10.69 -5.54 17.14
C THR A 11 9.82 -6.38 16.22
N LEU A 12 8.51 -6.16 16.26
CA LEU A 12 7.53 -6.90 15.46
C LEU A 12 7.08 -6.06 14.27
N PHE A 13 7.24 -6.54 13.04
CA PHE A 13 6.75 -5.86 11.84
C PHE A 13 5.45 -6.47 11.34
N ASN A 14 4.45 -5.64 11.06
CA ASN A 14 3.09 -6.03 10.66
C ASN A 14 2.56 -7.15 11.57
N ALA A 15 2.44 -6.82 12.86
CA ALA A 15 2.14 -7.79 13.91
C ALA A 15 0.79 -8.48 13.65
N LEU A 16 0.76 -9.76 14.00
CA LEU A 16 -0.44 -10.59 14.02
C LEU A 16 -0.45 -11.29 15.37
N ARG A 17 -1.61 -11.34 16.01
CA ARG A 17 -1.72 -12.01 17.29
C ARG A 17 -1.44 -13.50 17.11
N LEU A 18 -0.49 -14.00 17.90
CA LEU A 18 -0.15 -15.42 17.90
C LEU A 18 -1.11 -16.20 18.80
N THR A 19 -1.09 -17.52 18.67
CA THR A 19 -1.75 -18.38 19.66
C THR A 19 -1.00 -18.29 21.00
N PRO A 20 -1.62 -18.66 22.13
CA PRO A 20 -0.93 -18.66 23.43
C PRO A 20 0.40 -19.45 23.41
N ARG A 21 0.44 -20.57 22.67
CA ARG A 21 1.68 -21.34 22.46
C ARG A 21 2.73 -20.54 21.67
N GLY A 22 2.31 -19.81 20.64
CA GLY A 22 3.19 -18.95 19.85
C GLY A 22 3.71 -17.76 20.64
N GLU A 23 2.88 -17.14 21.48
CA GLU A 23 3.31 -16.06 22.40
C GLU A 23 4.28 -16.57 23.46
N ALA A 24 4.04 -17.76 24.02
CA ALA A 24 4.96 -18.40 24.95
C ALA A 24 6.32 -18.71 24.30
N ALA A 25 6.34 -19.10 23.02
CA ALA A 25 7.59 -19.26 22.27
C ALA A 25 8.27 -17.91 22.02
N LEU A 26 7.50 -16.88 21.63
CA LEU A 26 8.00 -15.54 21.36
C LEU A 26 8.65 -14.91 22.60
N SER A 27 8.07 -15.09 23.79
CA SER A 27 8.61 -14.55 25.04
C SER A 27 9.98 -15.11 25.40
N THR A 28 10.31 -16.33 24.96
CA THR A 28 11.66 -16.90 25.15
C THR A 28 12.76 -16.19 24.36
N LEU A 29 12.39 -15.47 23.30
CA LEU A 29 13.36 -14.77 22.44
C LEU A 29 13.76 -13.40 23.02
N GLY A 30 12.92 -12.82 23.88
CA GLY A 30 13.15 -11.53 24.53
C GLY A 30 11.86 -10.72 24.71
N PRO A 31 11.95 -9.56 25.40
CA PRO A 31 10.82 -8.66 25.55
C PRO A 31 10.45 -8.01 24.21
N ILE A 32 9.16 -7.84 23.97
CA ILE A 32 8.63 -7.10 22.82
C ILE A 32 8.58 -5.62 23.20
N THR A 33 9.44 -4.81 22.59
CA THR A 33 9.54 -3.38 22.92
C THR A 33 8.92 -2.49 21.86
N THR A 34 8.78 -2.99 20.63
CA THR A 34 8.31 -2.17 19.50
C THR A 34 7.50 -2.99 18.52
N VAL A 35 6.40 -2.41 18.05
CA VAL A 35 5.57 -2.92 16.97
C VAL A 35 5.62 -1.89 15.84
N VAL A 36 5.88 -2.36 14.63
CA VAL A 36 6.07 -1.53 13.45
C VAL A 36 5.00 -1.88 12.43
N ARG A 37 4.12 -0.93 12.14
CA ARG A 37 3.17 -1.06 11.04
C ARG A 37 3.79 -0.49 9.77
N LEU A 38 4.12 -1.37 8.83
CA LEU A 38 4.73 -0.96 7.56
C LEU A 38 3.69 -0.52 6.54
N GLY A 39 2.49 -1.12 6.50
CA GLY A 39 1.48 -0.83 5.48
C GLY A 39 0.10 -0.54 6.05
N GLY A 40 -0.64 0.36 5.40
CA GLY A 40 -1.98 0.81 5.82
C GLY A 40 -3.10 -0.22 5.84
N ARG A 41 -2.86 -1.42 5.30
CA ARG A 41 -3.80 -2.57 5.37
C ARG A 41 -3.42 -3.59 6.46
N HIS A 42 -2.45 -3.26 7.30
CA HIS A 42 -1.94 -4.10 8.37
C HIS A 42 -2.21 -3.47 9.74
N GLY A 43 -1.93 -4.24 10.80
CA GLY A 43 -1.95 -3.74 12.17
C GLY A 43 -3.24 -3.97 12.95
N ALA A 44 -4.02 -4.98 12.55
CA ALA A 44 -5.20 -5.42 13.30
C ALA A 44 -4.90 -5.73 14.78
N ASP A 45 -3.68 -6.21 15.07
CA ASP A 45 -3.27 -6.62 16.40
C ASP A 45 -2.23 -5.69 17.06
N ASP A 46 -1.95 -4.51 16.49
CA ASP A 46 -0.92 -3.63 17.04
C ASP A 46 -1.27 -3.17 18.46
N GLU A 47 -2.53 -2.79 18.68
CA GLU A 47 -3.02 -2.33 19.99
C GLU A 47 -2.99 -3.43 21.05
N TYR A 48 -3.14 -4.70 20.65
CA TYR A 48 -2.96 -5.83 21.55
C TYR A 48 -1.54 -5.83 22.12
N TYR A 49 -0.53 -5.69 21.26
CA TYR A 49 0.87 -5.70 21.70
C TYR A 49 1.25 -4.45 22.51
N ARG A 50 0.68 -3.27 22.20
CA ARG A 50 0.86 -2.08 23.05
C ARG A 50 0.32 -2.32 24.46
N ARG A 51 -0.91 -2.82 24.58
CA ARG A 51 -1.58 -3.00 25.86
C ARG A 51 -1.00 -4.13 26.70
N VAL A 52 -0.66 -5.25 26.08
CA VAL A 52 -0.22 -6.47 26.80
C VAL A 52 1.28 -6.45 27.06
N HIS A 53 2.08 -5.91 26.15
CA HIS A 53 3.54 -5.93 26.27
C HIS A 53 4.15 -4.55 26.55
N GLY A 54 3.35 -3.48 26.59
CA GLY A 54 3.88 -2.13 26.72
C GLY A 54 4.71 -1.68 25.51
N ALA A 55 4.51 -2.31 24.35
CA ALA A 55 5.31 -2.03 23.17
C ALA A 55 4.99 -0.65 22.58
N ALA A 56 6.01 0.07 22.12
CA ALA A 56 5.83 1.30 21.35
C ALA A 56 5.33 0.97 19.94
N LEU A 57 4.36 1.72 19.42
CA LEU A 57 3.89 1.62 18.05
C LEU A 57 4.63 2.60 17.15
N ALA A 58 5.34 2.07 16.15
CA ALA A 58 5.95 2.81 15.06
C ALA A 58 5.14 2.67 13.77
N ALA A 59 4.79 3.77 13.12
CA ALA A 59 4.15 3.73 11.80
C ALA A 59 4.51 4.98 10.97
N VAL A 60 4.24 4.94 9.67
CA VAL A 60 4.32 6.15 8.82
C VAL A 60 3.23 7.15 9.18
N ASP A 61 3.43 8.41 8.83
CA ASP A 61 2.41 9.45 8.98
C ASP A 61 1.14 9.10 8.18
N ASP A 62 0.00 9.65 8.62
CA ASP A 62 -1.34 9.43 8.04
C ASP A 62 -1.84 7.98 8.03
N MET A 63 -1.14 7.09 8.74
CA MET A 63 -1.60 5.73 8.96
C MET A 63 -2.93 5.73 9.72
N ARG A 64 -4.00 5.21 9.09
CA ARG A 64 -5.28 5.05 9.77
C ARG A 64 -5.15 3.99 10.87
N LEU A 65 -5.27 4.44 12.12
CA LEU A 65 -5.34 3.55 13.27
C LEU A 65 -6.78 3.08 13.49
N ALA A 66 -6.94 2.05 14.34
CA ALA A 66 -8.28 1.60 14.76
C ALA A 66 -9.00 2.73 15.52
N ASP A 67 -10.32 2.77 15.44
CA ASP A 67 -11.11 3.77 16.15
C ASP A 67 -10.83 3.67 17.67
N GLY A 68 -10.49 4.80 18.30
CA GLY A 68 -10.12 4.85 19.71
C GLY A 68 -8.69 4.38 20.04
N ALA A 69 -7.88 4.00 19.05
CA ALA A 69 -6.47 3.71 19.28
C ALA A 69 -5.69 4.98 19.66
N ALA A 70 -4.74 4.84 20.59
CA ALA A 70 -3.83 5.93 20.91
C ALA A 70 -2.94 6.27 19.70
N ALA A 71 -2.45 7.52 19.64
CA ALA A 71 -1.53 7.96 18.61
C ALA A 71 -0.27 7.07 18.54
N VAL A 72 0.41 7.07 17.39
CA VAL A 72 1.69 6.37 17.23
C VAL A 72 2.75 6.99 18.16
N ASP A 73 3.54 6.13 18.78
CA ASP A 73 4.62 6.55 19.69
C ASP A 73 5.86 7.00 18.89
N LEU A 74 6.08 6.38 17.73
CA LEU A 74 7.23 6.60 16.86
C LEU A 74 6.77 6.81 15.42
N ARG A 75 7.33 7.83 14.74
CA ARG A 75 7.05 8.10 13.33
C ARG A 75 8.14 7.51 12.46
N LEU A 76 7.74 6.69 11.50
CA LEU A 76 8.63 6.19 10.45
C LEU A 76 8.81 7.27 9.39
N THR A 77 10.04 7.78 9.28
CA THR A 77 10.42 8.79 8.28
C THR A 77 11.51 8.24 7.37
N ASN A 78 11.72 8.87 6.21
CA ASN A 78 12.80 8.48 5.32
C ASN A 78 14.16 8.66 6.01
N THR A 79 15.00 7.62 5.98
CA THR A 79 16.42 7.73 6.33
C THR A 79 17.09 8.65 5.31
N VAL A 80 17.61 9.79 5.77
CA VAL A 80 18.35 10.74 4.93
C VAL A 80 19.79 10.26 4.79
N ALA A 81 20.27 10.08 3.57
CA ALA A 81 21.69 9.84 3.30
C ALA A 81 22.44 11.18 3.25
N GLY A 82 23.58 11.33 3.93
CA GLY A 82 24.38 12.56 3.83
C GLY A 82 25.26 12.97 5.02
N LEU A 83 25.33 12.19 6.09
CA LEU A 83 26.40 12.35 7.09
C LEU A 83 27.20 11.04 7.10
N GLY A 84 28.52 11.15 7.05
CA GLY A 84 29.45 10.02 7.04
C GLY A 84 29.01 8.94 8.02
N ASP A 85 29.09 7.69 7.56
CA ASP A 85 28.62 6.49 8.23
C ASP A 85 27.11 6.47 8.50
N TYR A 86 26.33 6.11 7.47
CA TYR A 86 24.93 5.64 7.44
C TYR A 86 24.16 5.50 8.77
N PHE A 87 23.96 6.59 9.49
CA PHE A 87 23.01 6.65 10.60
C PHE A 87 22.30 8.00 10.58
N ALA A 88 21.26 8.14 9.75
CA ALA A 88 20.07 8.75 10.33
C ALA A 88 19.54 7.70 11.30
N LEU A 89 19.48 8.01 12.59
CA LEU A 89 18.83 7.15 13.57
C LEU A 89 17.42 6.88 13.06
N SER A 90 17.20 5.70 12.48
CA SER A 90 15.84 5.24 12.28
C SER A 90 15.19 5.25 13.65
N ALA A 91 13.93 5.69 13.72
CA ALA A 91 13.16 5.59 14.96
C ALA A 91 13.02 4.12 15.44
N LEU A 92 13.45 3.16 14.64
CA LEU A 92 13.49 1.74 14.98
C LEU A 92 14.67 1.43 15.93
N PRO A 93 14.45 0.66 17.01
CA PRO A 93 15.50 0.20 17.91
C PRO A 93 16.30 -0.96 17.31
N ILE A 94 16.72 -0.83 16.04
CA ILE A 94 17.49 -1.81 15.30
C ILE A 94 18.71 -1.11 14.69
N PRO A 95 19.94 -1.49 15.09
CA PRO A 95 21.15 -0.85 14.57
C PRO A 95 21.23 -0.86 13.04
N ALA A 96 21.56 0.30 12.48
CA ALA A 96 21.74 0.56 11.06
C ALA A 96 20.51 0.30 10.19
N ALA A 97 19.33 0.10 10.79
CA ALA A 97 18.10 -0.02 10.03
C ALA A 97 17.83 1.28 9.27
N ALA A 98 17.43 1.16 8.01
CA ALA A 98 17.04 2.28 7.17
C ALA A 98 15.58 2.14 6.72
N VAL A 99 14.93 3.26 6.46
CA VAL A 99 13.51 3.33 6.12
C VAL A 99 13.34 4.18 4.87
N VAL A 100 12.52 3.71 3.95
CA VAL A 100 11.96 4.51 2.86
C VAL A 100 10.44 4.49 3.00
N VAL A 101 9.87 5.67 3.20
CA VAL A 101 8.42 5.88 3.14
C VAL A 101 8.04 6.03 1.67
N LEU A 102 7.10 5.21 1.23
CA LEU A 102 6.55 5.26 -0.11
C LEU A 102 5.50 6.38 -0.16
N PRO A 103 5.57 7.30 -1.15
CA PRO A 103 4.62 8.40 -1.28
C PRO A 103 3.32 7.89 -1.91
N THR A 104 2.57 7.09 -1.15
CA THR A 104 1.40 6.34 -1.65
C THR A 104 0.12 6.71 -0.90
N PRO A 105 -1.04 6.81 -1.59
CA PRO A 105 -2.32 7.14 -0.97
C PRO A 105 -2.72 6.23 0.19
N THR A 106 -2.41 4.93 0.10
CA THR A 106 -2.36 4.07 1.28
C THR A 106 -0.95 4.09 1.83
N PRO A 107 -0.70 4.62 3.04
CA PRO A 107 0.65 4.77 3.56
C PRO A 107 1.40 3.44 3.64
N GLU A 108 2.64 3.43 3.15
CA GLU A 108 3.49 2.25 3.23
C GLU A 108 4.98 2.60 3.34
N ALA A 109 5.76 1.76 4.01
CA ALA A 109 7.21 1.87 4.12
C ALA A 109 7.92 0.56 3.77
N VAL A 110 9.16 0.71 3.31
CA VAL A 110 10.15 -0.35 3.16
C VAL A 110 11.22 -0.14 4.22
N VAL A 111 11.57 -1.20 4.95
CA VAL A 111 12.66 -1.19 5.93
C VAL A 111 13.80 -2.03 5.42
N TYR A 112 15.02 -1.52 5.53
CA TYR A 112 16.24 -2.24 5.21
C TYR A 112 17.03 -2.55 6.48
N LEU A 113 17.46 -3.80 6.60
CA LEU A 113 18.23 -4.32 7.72
C LEU A 113 19.57 -4.84 7.18
N PRO A 114 20.63 -4.01 7.18
CA PRO A 114 21.90 -4.36 6.53
C PRO A 114 22.63 -5.55 7.18
N HIS A 115 22.39 -5.76 8.48
CA HIS A 115 23.06 -6.81 9.27
C HIS A 115 22.20 -8.07 9.48
N HIS A 116 21.07 -8.18 8.78
CA HIS A 116 20.16 -9.31 8.91
C HIS A 116 19.94 -9.99 7.56
N GLY A 117 19.75 -11.32 7.58
CA GLY A 117 19.47 -12.11 6.39
C GLY A 117 20.71 -12.41 5.55
N PRO A 118 20.57 -12.59 4.22
CA PRO A 118 21.67 -12.98 3.34
C PRO A 118 22.68 -11.85 3.12
N PRO A 119 23.82 -12.11 2.44
CA PRO A 119 24.75 -11.06 2.02
C PRO A 119 24.02 -9.92 1.30
N GLY A 120 24.35 -8.68 1.66
CA GLY A 120 23.63 -7.48 1.18
C GLY A 120 22.45 -7.06 2.06
N GLY A 121 22.06 -7.85 3.06
CA GLY A 121 21.02 -7.49 4.02
C GLY A 121 19.60 -7.80 3.54
N LEU A 122 18.62 -7.36 4.33
CA LEU A 122 17.22 -7.75 4.18
C LEU A 122 16.29 -6.56 4.00
N LEU A 123 15.34 -6.66 3.06
CA LEU A 123 14.19 -5.78 2.97
C LEU A 123 12.98 -6.37 3.68
N LEU A 124 12.30 -5.56 4.47
CA LEU A 124 10.97 -5.82 5.00
C LEU A 124 9.97 -4.92 4.30
N THR A 125 8.92 -5.51 3.74
CA THR A 125 7.84 -4.82 3.05
C THR A 125 6.47 -5.31 3.55
N ALA A 126 5.42 -4.55 3.31
CA ALA A 126 4.07 -5.06 3.49
C ALA A 126 3.54 -5.64 2.16
N ASP A 127 2.76 -4.88 1.41
CA ASP A 127 2.18 -5.29 0.13
C ASP A 127 2.82 -4.57 -1.08
N ALA A 128 3.65 -3.57 -0.87
CA ALA A 128 4.28 -2.76 -1.93
C ALA A 128 5.17 -3.61 -2.84
N LEU A 129 6.03 -4.44 -2.26
CA LEU A 129 6.77 -5.48 -2.97
C LEU A 129 6.46 -6.81 -2.32
N VAL A 130 6.06 -7.78 -3.14
CA VAL A 130 5.73 -9.12 -2.68
C VAL A 130 6.51 -10.17 -3.44
N VAL A 131 6.85 -11.22 -2.72
CA VAL A 131 7.32 -12.45 -3.34
C VAL A 131 6.11 -13.18 -3.87
N ARG A 132 6.13 -13.51 -5.15
CA ARG A 132 5.21 -14.51 -5.66
C ARG A 132 5.78 -15.85 -5.20
N PRO A 133 5.07 -16.62 -4.36
CA PRO A 133 5.55 -17.96 -4.06
C PRO A 133 5.65 -18.69 -5.40
N ALA A 134 6.87 -19.08 -5.78
CA ALA A 134 7.07 -20.16 -6.71
C ALA A 134 6.52 -21.38 -5.99
N ARG A 135 5.21 -21.64 -6.07
CA ARG A 135 4.62 -22.85 -5.51
C ARG A 135 5.17 -24.04 -6.31
N ARG A 136 6.38 -24.49 -6.02
CA ARG A 136 6.76 -25.89 -6.11
C ARG A 136 6.01 -26.58 -4.98
N GLY A 137 4.77 -27.01 -5.25
CA GLY A 137 4.02 -27.87 -4.34
C GLY A 137 2.52 -27.61 -4.23
N ALA A 138 2.01 -26.44 -4.61
CA ALA A 138 0.59 -26.13 -4.41
C ALA A 138 -0.12 -25.49 -5.61
N VAL A 139 0.37 -25.82 -6.81
CA VAL A 139 -0.25 -25.55 -8.11
C VAL A 139 -0.14 -26.87 -8.87
N ALA A 140 -1.27 -27.44 -9.33
CA ALA A 140 -1.26 -28.70 -10.07
C ALA A 140 -0.20 -28.64 -11.21
N PRO A 141 0.57 -29.71 -11.48
CA PRO A 141 1.73 -29.69 -12.38
C PRO A 141 1.47 -29.04 -13.76
N GLN A 142 0.25 -29.19 -14.27
CA GLN A 142 -0.24 -28.57 -15.50
C GLN A 142 -0.22 -27.03 -15.48
N HIS A 143 -0.62 -26.40 -14.37
CA HIS A 143 -0.63 -24.95 -14.22
C HIS A 143 0.78 -24.36 -14.07
N ALA A 144 1.71 -25.12 -13.46
CA ALA A 144 3.13 -24.74 -13.40
C ALA A 144 3.77 -24.76 -14.81
N ARG A 145 3.44 -25.76 -15.62
CA ARG A 145 3.87 -25.85 -17.03
C ARG A 145 3.26 -24.73 -17.89
N LEU A 146 1.97 -24.46 -17.74
CA LEU A 146 1.28 -23.39 -18.46
C LEU A 146 1.87 -22.02 -18.12
N HIS A 147 2.21 -21.80 -16.84
CA HIS A 147 2.86 -20.57 -16.40
C HIS A 147 4.30 -20.47 -16.91
N ALA A 148 5.09 -21.55 -16.85
CA ALA A 148 6.44 -21.56 -17.40
C ALA A 148 6.42 -21.28 -18.92
N ALA A 149 5.43 -21.81 -19.63
CA ALA A 149 5.18 -21.49 -21.04
C ALA A 149 4.78 -20.02 -21.22
N ALA A 150 3.85 -19.50 -20.41
CA ALA A 150 3.44 -18.09 -20.46
C ALA A 150 4.60 -17.12 -20.16
N THR A 151 5.50 -17.48 -19.24
CA THR A 151 6.73 -16.71 -18.97
C THR A 151 7.71 -16.78 -20.14
N ARG A 152 7.93 -17.98 -20.72
CA ARG A 152 8.77 -18.15 -21.92
C ARG A 152 8.24 -17.39 -23.14
N LEU A 153 6.91 -17.25 -23.24
CA LEU A 153 6.23 -16.52 -24.31
C LEU A 153 6.08 -15.02 -24.00
N GLY A 154 6.61 -14.52 -22.88
CA GLY A 154 6.52 -13.10 -22.49
C GLY A 154 5.13 -12.62 -22.06
N VAL A 155 4.18 -13.54 -21.86
CA VAL A 155 2.79 -13.26 -21.48
C VAL A 155 2.64 -13.07 -19.96
N ALA A 156 3.56 -13.63 -19.17
CA ALA A 156 3.60 -13.47 -17.71
C ALA A 156 4.99 -13.01 -17.22
N PRO A 157 5.09 -12.01 -16.32
CA PRO A 157 6.37 -11.53 -15.83
C PRO A 157 7.15 -12.63 -15.09
N ALA A 158 8.44 -12.75 -15.39
CA ALA A 158 9.34 -13.77 -14.85
C ALA A 158 9.77 -13.52 -13.39
N ALA A 159 9.71 -12.27 -12.93
CA ALA A 159 10.28 -11.86 -11.66
C ALA A 159 9.55 -12.50 -10.46
N ALA A 160 10.31 -13.17 -9.59
CA ALA A 160 9.80 -13.78 -8.36
C ALA A 160 9.38 -12.72 -7.32
N VAL A 161 9.96 -11.51 -7.40
CA VAL A 161 9.57 -10.33 -6.62
C VAL A 161 8.93 -9.30 -7.55
N ARG A 162 7.84 -8.66 -7.11
CA ARG A 162 7.11 -7.65 -7.91
C ARG A 162 6.21 -6.77 -7.05
N LEU A 163 5.69 -5.69 -7.64
CA LEU A 163 4.59 -4.94 -7.05
C LEU A 163 3.35 -5.84 -6.88
N HIS A 164 2.69 -5.80 -5.73
CA HIS A 164 1.42 -6.53 -5.56
C HIS A 164 0.33 -5.90 -6.44
N PRO A 165 -0.34 -6.65 -7.32
CA PRO A 165 -1.30 -6.06 -8.27
C PRO A 165 -2.44 -5.28 -7.61
N ASP A 166 -3.03 -5.80 -6.54
CA ASP A 166 -4.16 -5.12 -5.87
C ASP A 166 -3.72 -3.95 -4.98
N TRP A 167 -2.46 -3.96 -4.56
CA TRP A 167 -1.89 -2.80 -3.88
C TRP A 167 -1.66 -1.70 -4.90
N TRP A 168 -1.02 -2.05 -6.02
CA TRP A 168 -0.71 -1.13 -7.10
C TRP A 168 -1.97 -0.47 -7.68
N ARG A 169 -3.01 -1.27 -7.94
CA ARG A 169 -4.30 -0.75 -8.41
C ARG A 169 -4.87 0.32 -7.45
N ALA A 170 -4.84 0.05 -6.15
CA ALA A 170 -5.36 0.99 -5.16
C ALA A 170 -4.54 2.28 -5.06
N GLN A 171 -3.21 2.22 -5.24
CA GLN A 171 -2.40 3.43 -5.29
C GLN A 171 -2.72 4.27 -6.54
N VAL A 172 -2.90 3.64 -7.70
CA VAL A 172 -3.30 4.34 -8.93
C VAL A 172 -4.67 4.99 -8.79
N GLU A 173 -5.65 4.24 -8.28
CA GLU A 173 -7.01 4.77 -8.04
C GLU A 173 -7.02 5.90 -7.00
N GLY A 174 -6.10 5.86 -6.04
CA GLY A 174 -5.88 6.93 -5.06
C GLY A 174 -5.07 8.12 -5.57
N GLY A 175 -4.61 8.12 -6.82
CA GLY A 175 -3.88 9.25 -7.41
C GLY A 175 -2.41 9.33 -7.00
N VAL A 176 -1.73 8.20 -6.85
CA VAL A 176 -0.28 8.16 -6.54
C VAL A 176 0.56 8.97 -7.52
N ASP A 177 1.51 9.74 -6.99
CA ASP A 177 2.59 10.32 -7.81
C ASP A 177 3.57 9.21 -8.20
N VAL A 178 3.44 8.77 -9.44
CA VAL A 178 4.27 7.75 -10.07
C VAL A 178 5.75 8.11 -10.06
N ALA A 179 6.09 9.38 -10.33
CA ALA A 179 7.47 9.82 -10.42
C ALA A 179 8.12 9.80 -9.03
N ALA A 180 7.40 10.28 -8.01
CA ALA A 180 7.85 10.24 -6.62
C ALA A 180 8.00 8.78 -6.12
N LEU A 181 7.04 7.90 -6.44
CA LEU A 181 7.12 6.48 -6.09
C LEU A 181 8.31 5.80 -6.76
N ARG A 182 8.59 6.11 -8.03
CA ARG A 182 9.77 5.62 -8.74
C ARG A 182 11.06 6.05 -8.05
N ALA A 183 11.15 7.33 -7.67
CA ALA A 183 12.31 7.84 -6.94
C ALA A 183 12.50 7.13 -5.59
N ALA A 184 11.41 6.75 -4.90
CA ALA A 184 11.48 5.94 -3.70
C ALA A 184 12.08 4.56 -3.96
N TYR A 185 11.66 3.87 -5.02
CA TYR A 185 12.23 2.56 -5.39
C TYR A 185 13.68 2.64 -5.88
N VAL A 186 14.11 3.77 -6.47
CA VAL A 186 15.54 4.01 -6.77
C VAL A 186 16.37 4.04 -5.48
N ARG A 187 15.86 4.68 -4.41
CA ARG A 187 16.53 4.66 -3.09
C ARG A 187 16.60 3.24 -2.51
N VAL A 188 15.50 2.49 -2.58
CA VAL A 188 15.46 1.09 -2.11
C VAL A 188 16.47 0.23 -2.89
N LYS A 189 16.55 0.41 -4.22
CA LYS A 189 17.50 -0.31 -5.08
C LYS A 189 18.95 -0.07 -4.66
N ALA A 190 19.29 1.16 -4.25
CA ALA A 190 20.65 1.55 -3.90
C ALA A 190 21.22 0.79 -2.68
N TRP A 191 20.37 0.20 -1.84
CA TRP A 191 20.82 -0.62 -0.70
C TRP A 191 21.38 -1.99 -1.08
N GLY A 192 21.12 -2.47 -2.31
CA GLY A 192 21.69 -3.74 -2.78
C GLY A 192 21.26 -4.96 -1.96
N ALA A 193 20.04 -4.94 -1.40
CA ALA A 193 19.57 -5.99 -0.52
C ALA A 193 19.56 -7.37 -1.18
N GLY A 194 20.06 -8.37 -0.46
CA GLY A 194 20.14 -9.76 -0.93
C GLY A 194 18.90 -10.58 -0.64
N GLY A 195 18.00 -10.10 0.23
CA GLY A 195 16.78 -10.79 0.61
C GLY A 195 15.58 -9.86 0.79
N LEU A 196 14.39 -10.44 0.75
CA LEU A 196 13.13 -9.73 1.01
C LEU A 196 12.16 -10.61 1.80
N LEU A 197 11.55 -10.05 2.85
CA LEU A 197 10.36 -10.58 3.53
C LEU A 197 9.19 -9.62 3.31
N SER A 198 8.07 -10.14 2.83
CA SER A 198 6.84 -9.37 2.67
C SER A 198 5.67 -9.99 3.43
N ALA A 199 4.52 -9.30 3.44
CA ALA A 199 3.28 -9.85 3.97
C ALA A 199 2.80 -11.12 3.23
N ARG A 200 3.37 -11.44 2.06
CA ARG A 200 2.94 -12.53 1.17
C ARG A 200 3.99 -13.62 0.96
N GLY A 201 5.07 -13.60 1.75
CA GLY A 201 6.13 -14.61 1.73
C GLY A 201 7.52 -14.02 1.68
N ASP A 202 8.49 -14.88 1.42
CA ASP A 202 9.92 -14.58 1.53
C ASP A 202 10.70 -14.97 0.27
N ALA A 203 11.73 -14.18 -0.02
CA ALA A 203 12.76 -14.42 -1.02
C ALA A 203 14.07 -14.45 -0.25
N TRP A 204 14.28 -15.57 0.45
CA TRP A 204 15.31 -15.74 1.48
C TRP A 204 16.50 -16.63 1.05
N LEU A 205 16.36 -17.38 -0.06
CA LEU A 205 17.27 -18.49 -0.36
C LEU A 205 18.59 -18.07 -1.05
N PRO A 206 19.70 -18.79 -0.76
CA PRO A 206 21.04 -18.49 -1.28
C PRO A 206 21.20 -18.61 -2.80
N ASP A 207 20.33 -19.36 -3.48
CA ASP A 207 20.36 -19.48 -4.95
C ASP A 207 19.32 -18.56 -5.60
N GLY A 208 19.79 -17.41 -6.11
CA GLY A 208 18.99 -16.48 -6.93
C GLY A 208 18.10 -15.49 -6.16
N GLY A 209 18.07 -15.54 -4.82
CA GLY A 209 17.27 -14.62 -3.99
C GLY A 209 17.61 -13.15 -4.20
N GLY A 210 18.89 -12.79 -4.13
CA GLY A 210 19.35 -11.41 -4.36
C GLY A 210 19.08 -10.92 -5.78
N VAL A 211 19.26 -11.78 -6.80
CA VAL A 211 18.94 -11.46 -8.19
C VAL A 211 17.45 -11.18 -8.34
N ALA A 212 16.59 -12.01 -7.77
CA ALA A 212 15.14 -11.82 -7.81
C ALA A 212 14.70 -10.52 -7.11
N VAL A 213 15.34 -10.16 -5.99
CA VAL A 213 15.09 -8.88 -5.28
C VAL A 213 15.49 -7.70 -6.16
N VAL A 214 16.70 -7.73 -6.73
CA VAL A 214 17.21 -6.68 -7.63
C VAL A 214 16.32 -6.53 -8.86
N GLU A 215 15.95 -7.64 -9.52
CA GLU A 215 15.05 -7.64 -10.67
C GLU A 215 13.65 -7.17 -10.31
N GLY A 216 13.12 -7.54 -9.15
CA GLY A 216 11.80 -7.09 -8.69
C GLY A 216 11.74 -5.59 -8.41
N ILE A 217 12.79 -5.05 -7.77
CA ILE A 217 12.91 -3.60 -7.55
C ILE A 217 13.16 -2.89 -8.87
N ALA A 218 14.01 -3.43 -9.74
CA ALA A 218 14.21 -2.89 -11.09
C ALA A 218 12.89 -2.87 -11.88
N GLY A 219 12.10 -3.95 -11.78
CA GLY A 219 10.74 -4.03 -12.26
C GLY A 219 9.86 -2.93 -11.69
N ALA A 220 9.87 -2.68 -10.37
CA ALA A 220 9.13 -1.57 -9.78
C ALA A 220 9.61 -0.19 -10.30
N VAL A 221 10.89 -0.04 -10.64
CA VAL A 221 11.46 1.17 -11.26
C VAL A 221 11.07 1.28 -12.75
N THR A 222 10.88 0.17 -13.46
CA THR A 222 10.65 0.13 -14.92
C THR A 222 9.20 -0.16 -15.32
N VAL A 223 8.34 -0.65 -14.42
CA VAL A 223 6.95 -1.03 -14.73
C VAL A 223 6.28 0.15 -15.42
N GLY A 224 5.99 -0.10 -16.71
CA GLY A 224 5.19 0.76 -17.56
C GLY A 224 3.79 0.86 -16.99
N MET A 225 3.56 1.93 -16.26
CA MET A 225 2.23 2.37 -15.91
C MET A 225 1.57 2.88 -17.21
N PRO A 226 0.31 2.56 -17.50
CA PRO A 226 -0.37 3.23 -18.59
C PRO A 226 -0.48 4.73 -18.26
N VAL A 227 0.43 5.53 -18.80
CA VAL A 227 0.19 6.95 -19.05
C VAL A 227 -0.54 7.03 -20.38
N THR A 228 -1.82 6.68 -20.40
CA THR A 228 -2.70 7.07 -21.50
C THR A 228 -4.03 7.57 -20.94
N GLY A 229 -4.02 8.87 -20.66
CA GLY A 229 -5.16 9.77 -20.77
C GLY A 229 -6.12 9.81 -19.58
N PRO A 230 -6.82 10.94 -19.37
CA PRO A 230 -7.95 11.00 -18.45
C PRO A 230 -8.96 9.94 -18.89
N ARG A 231 -9.20 8.94 -18.03
CA ARG A 231 -10.40 8.11 -18.16
C ARG A 231 -11.56 8.99 -17.74
N HIS A 232 -12.22 9.62 -18.73
CA HIS A 232 -13.58 10.11 -18.51
C HIS A 232 -14.39 8.99 -17.87
N LYS A 233 -15.01 9.30 -16.74
CA LYS A 233 -15.93 8.37 -16.09
C LYS A 233 -17.04 8.05 -17.12
N PRO A 234 -17.43 6.78 -17.31
CA PRO A 234 -18.41 6.40 -18.35
C PRO A 234 -19.75 7.14 -18.29
N TRP A 235 -20.06 7.77 -17.16
CA TRP A 235 -21.28 8.56 -16.94
C TRP A 235 -21.19 10.03 -17.36
N GLU A 236 -20.00 10.57 -17.67
CA GLU A 236 -19.86 11.97 -18.15
C GLU A 236 -20.23 12.13 -19.65
N ARG A 237 -20.41 11.02 -20.38
CA ARG A 237 -20.89 11.03 -21.77
C ARG A 237 -22.40 11.28 -21.92
N GLY A 238 -23.13 11.47 -20.83
CA GLY A 238 -24.56 11.77 -20.82
C GLY A 238 -24.90 13.26 -20.98
N ALA A 239 -24.05 14.18 -20.53
CA ALA A 239 -24.39 15.61 -20.48
C ALA A 239 -24.14 16.37 -21.78
N ALA A 240 -23.35 15.82 -22.72
CA ALA A 240 -23.01 16.48 -23.98
C ALA A 240 -23.91 16.10 -25.17
N LYS A 241 -24.85 15.15 -25.01
CA LYS A 241 -25.78 14.74 -26.10
C LYS A 241 -27.12 15.47 -26.09
N ASP A 242 -27.49 16.15 -25.00
CA ASP A 242 -28.76 16.89 -24.91
C ASP A 242 -28.67 18.38 -25.26
N ALA A 243 -27.47 18.94 -25.41
CA ALA A 243 -27.29 20.32 -25.86
C ALA A 243 -27.40 20.49 -27.40
N GLY A 244 -27.37 19.39 -28.16
CA GLY A 244 -27.37 19.41 -29.64
C GLY A 244 -28.72 19.12 -30.31
N ARG A 245 -29.80 18.88 -29.54
CA ARG A 245 -31.12 18.48 -30.08
C ARG A 245 -32.27 19.43 -29.76
N ARG A 246 -31.98 20.69 -29.38
CA ARG A 246 -32.98 21.77 -29.31
C ARG A 246 -32.52 23.02 -30.05
N ARG A 247 -32.35 22.91 -31.35
CA ARG A 247 -32.47 24.03 -32.30
C ARG A 247 -32.91 23.44 -33.62
N LEU A 248 -33.89 24.09 -34.27
CA LEU A 248 -34.68 23.64 -35.43
C LEU A 248 -35.77 22.65 -34.97
N LEU A 249 -37.02 23.06 -34.74
CA LEU A 249 -37.92 23.62 -35.74
C LEU A 249 -38.87 24.67 -35.12
N SER A 250 -38.71 25.89 -35.58
CA SER A 250 -39.74 26.93 -35.60
C SER A 250 -40.75 26.62 -36.71
N GLY A 251 -42.05 26.68 -36.42
CA GLY A 251 -43.06 26.77 -37.47
C GLY A 251 -44.48 26.41 -37.00
N GLY A 252 -45.37 27.41 -36.93
CA GLY A 252 -46.81 27.20 -37.06
C GLY A 252 -47.66 27.49 -35.83
N ALA A 253 -48.04 28.75 -35.62
CA ALA A 253 -49.38 29.10 -35.14
C ALA A 253 -50.34 29.09 -36.38
N PRO A 254 -51.70 29.11 -36.27
CA PRO A 254 -52.46 29.70 -35.15
C PRO A 254 -53.89 29.15 -34.84
N ARG A 255 -54.52 29.82 -33.83
CA ARG A 255 -55.96 30.13 -33.60
C ARG A 255 -56.83 29.31 -32.60
N ARG A 256 -57.04 29.95 -31.43
CA ARG A 256 -58.30 30.48 -30.81
C ARG A 256 -59.47 29.55 -30.41
N ARG A 257 -59.79 29.55 -29.11
CA ARG A 257 -61.00 30.07 -28.39
C ARG A 257 -61.05 29.41 -26.99
N ASP A 258 -60.97 30.09 -25.84
CA ASP A 258 -61.80 31.12 -25.18
C ASP A 258 -62.71 30.52 -24.06
N ARG A 259 -62.77 31.24 -22.92
CA ARG A 259 -63.62 31.10 -21.71
C ARG A 259 -63.23 30.02 -20.68
N GLY A 260 -63.13 30.26 -19.37
CA GLY A 260 -63.38 31.45 -18.54
C GLY A 260 -63.50 31.06 -17.05
N ARG A 261 -63.61 32.10 -16.19
CA ARG A 261 -63.92 32.14 -14.72
C ARG A 261 -62.69 32.02 -13.78
N ARG A 262 -62.28 33.12 -13.10
CA ARG A 262 -62.84 33.76 -11.86
C ARG A 262 -62.64 32.85 -10.63
N ALA A 263 -62.20 33.25 -9.45
CA ALA A 263 -61.85 34.53 -8.83
C ALA A 263 -61.06 34.23 -7.52
N ALA A 264 -60.24 35.16 -7.03
CA ALA A 264 -60.34 35.82 -5.72
C ALA A 264 -59.16 35.45 -4.78
N GLY A 265 -58.48 36.49 -4.26
CA GLY A 265 -57.36 36.40 -3.30
C GLY A 265 -57.85 36.40 -1.84
N PRO A 266 -57.25 37.24 -0.97
CA PRO A 266 -55.96 37.03 -0.31
C PRO A 266 -56.08 37.10 1.23
N TYR A 267 -55.00 36.81 1.97
CA TYR A 267 -54.55 37.33 3.29
C TYR A 267 -53.62 36.26 3.92
N ALA A 268 -52.33 36.56 4.18
CA ALA A 268 -51.79 37.09 5.45
C ALA A 268 -52.04 36.11 6.62
N GLU A 269 -51.13 35.77 7.54
CA GLU A 269 -49.83 36.29 7.98
C GLU A 269 -49.33 35.30 9.05
N ARG A 270 -48.01 35.29 9.34
CA ARG A 270 -47.34 35.02 10.65
C ARG A 270 -47.82 33.80 11.48
N SER A 271 -46.99 32.85 11.91
CA SER A 271 -45.93 33.03 12.92
C SER A 271 -45.27 31.66 13.17
N THR A 272 -44.00 31.68 13.57
CA THR A 272 -43.12 30.59 14.05
C THR A 272 -43.55 29.99 15.42
N PRO A 273 -42.73 29.17 16.11
CA PRO A 273 -42.64 27.70 16.00
C PRO A 273 -42.92 26.99 17.36
N LEU A 274 -43.02 25.67 17.35
CA LEU A 274 -42.53 24.74 18.39
C LEU A 274 -42.35 23.36 17.75
#